data_AF-A0A927MTA6-F1
#
_entry.id   AF-A0A927MTA6-F1
#
_cell.length_a   1.000
_cell.length_b   1.000
_cell.length_c   1.000
_cell.angle_alpha   90.00
_cell.angle_beta   90.00
_cell.angle_gamma   90.00
#
_symmetry.space_group_name_H-M   'P 1'
#
loop_
_entity.id
_entity.type
_entity.pdbx_description
1 polymer ?
#
loop_
_entity_poly.entity_id
_entity_poly.type
_entity_poly.pdbx_seq_one_letter_code
_entity_poly.pdbx_strand_id
1 'polypeptide(L)'
;MKQFARERVEDDRRGTETAADVRDVMQLARTMGLRVTEAVAMSRSQVEQALKSGVYQVKNEAENGKWRQVPLSAQGRHVMESRIQNVPRGNRLFIRPGEKTHAAVNRVEKFLQNNRLQFETAEGRKNRMYHGSRNVNNEN
;
A
#
# COMPACT_ATOMS: atom_id res chain seq x y z
N MET A 1 32.05 13.78 1.81
CA MET A 1 31.27 14.57 0.82
C MET A 1 30.56 13.69 -0.21
N LYS A 2 31.26 12.92 -1.07
CA LYS A 2 30.62 12.09 -2.12
C LYS A 2 29.69 10.99 -1.59
N GLN A 3 30.04 10.35 -0.47
CA GLN A 3 29.23 9.28 0.14
C GLN A 3 27.91 9.81 0.74
N PHE A 4 27.98 10.91 1.49
CA PHE A 4 26.82 11.59 2.06
C PHE A 4 25.84 12.13 1.00
N ALA A 5 26.36 12.69 -0.09
CA ALA A 5 25.53 13.13 -1.21
C ALA A 5 24.80 11.96 -1.88
N ARG A 6 25.47 10.80 -2.03
CA ARG A 6 24.87 9.59 -2.57
C ARG A 6 23.79 9.02 -1.64
N GLU A 7 24.05 8.99 -0.34
CA GLU A 7 23.07 8.54 0.67
C GLU A 7 21.81 9.40 0.67
N ARG A 8 21.95 10.74 0.60
CA ARG A 8 20.78 11.63 0.51
C ARG A 8 19.98 11.44 -0.77
N VAL A 9 20.63 11.24 -1.91
CA VAL A 9 19.94 10.98 -3.19
C VAL A 9 19.18 9.65 -3.14
N GLU A 10 19.77 8.62 -2.54
CA GLU A 10 19.10 7.33 -2.37
C GLU A 10 17.93 7.40 -1.37
N ASP A 11 18.05 8.18 -0.31
CA ASP A 11 16.97 8.39 0.66
C ASP A 11 15.78 9.13 0.03
N ASP A 12 16.06 10.17 -0.76
CA ASP A 12 15.05 10.91 -1.52
C ASP A 12 14.34 10.03 -2.57
N ARG A 13 15.09 9.15 -3.26
CA ARG A 13 14.52 8.11 -4.14
C ARG A 13 13.63 7.12 -3.38
N ARG A 14 14.06 6.64 -2.22
CA ARG A 14 13.23 5.71 -1.42
C ARG A 14 11.96 6.38 -0.90
N GLY A 15 12.05 7.67 -0.54
CA GLY A 15 10.91 8.49 -0.16
C GLY A 15 9.90 8.64 -1.29
N THR A 16 10.36 9.02 -2.48
CA THR A 16 9.52 9.16 -3.68
C THR A 16 8.88 7.85 -4.14
N GLU A 17 9.62 6.73 -4.10
CA GLU A 17 9.05 5.41 -4.35
C GLU A 17 7.97 5.04 -3.33
N THR A 18 8.21 5.32 -2.04
CA THR A 18 7.22 5.02 -0.98
C THR A 18 5.97 5.86 -1.17
N ALA A 19 6.10 7.12 -1.58
CA ALA A 19 4.96 7.97 -1.90
C ALA A 19 4.15 7.42 -3.10
N ALA A 20 4.83 6.91 -4.14
CA ALA A 20 4.19 6.28 -5.29
C ALA A 20 3.45 4.98 -4.89
N ASP A 21 4.08 4.13 -4.06
CA ASP A 21 3.45 2.93 -3.51
C ASP A 21 2.19 3.30 -2.70
N VAL A 22 2.29 4.29 -1.82
CA VAL A 22 1.16 4.75 -1.00
C VAL A 22 0.02 5.26 -1.88
N ARG A 23 0.31 6.09 -2.89
CA ARG A 23 -0.70 6.58 -3.84
C ARG A 23 -1.47 5.41 -4.48
N ASP A 24 -0.75 4.43 -5.01
CA ASP A 24 -1.33 3.30 -5.74
C ASP A 24 -2.10 2.35 -4.82
N VAL A 25 -1.56 2.07 -3.63
CA VAL A 25 -2.23 1.28 -2.59
C VAL A 25 -3.52 1.97 -2.13
N MET A 26 -3.50 3.29 -1.90
CA MET A 26 -4.69 4.05 -1.52
C MET A 26 -5.73 4.06 -2.65
N GLN A 27 -5.31 4.15 -3.91
CA GLN A 27 -6.22 4.09 -5.06
C GLN A 27 -6.95 2.74 -5.13
N LEU A 28 -6.22 1.64 -4.91
CA LEU A 28 -6.79 0.29 -4.83
C LEU A 28 -7.75 0.15 -3.64
N ALA A 29 -7.31 0.56 -2.44
CA ALA A 29 -8.12 0.50 -1.23
C ALA A 29 -9.43 1.30 -1.37
N ARG A 30 -9.35 2.53 -1.88
CA ARG A 30 -10.49 3.43 -2.06
C ARG A 30 -11.49 2.93 -3.09
N THR A 31 -11.02 2.42 -4.24
CA THR A 31 -11.91 2.10 -5.36
C THR A 31 -12.39 0.66 -5.40
N MET A 32 -11.69 -0.24 -4.71
CA MET A 32 -12.03 -1.67 -4.67
C MET A 32 -12.39 -2.16 -3.26
N GLY A 33 -12.28 -1.30 -2.24
CA GLY A 33 -12.56 -1.69 -0.85
C GLY A 33 -11.59 -2.74 -0.32
N LEU A 34 -10.32 -2.68 -0.75
CA LEU A 34 -9.27 -3.54 -0.21
C LEU A 34 -8.74 -2.96 1.09
N ARG A 35 -8.39 -3.83 2.05
CA ARG A 35 -7.58 -3.40 3.19
C ARG A 35 -6.19 -3.00 2.69
N VAL A 36 -5.52 -2.09 3.39
CA VAL A 36 -4.14 -1.67 3.05
C VAL A 36 -3.21 -2.89 2.97
N THR A 37 -3.33 -3.80 3.93
CA THR A 37 -2.58 -5.07 3.95
C THR A 37 -2.83 -5.94 2.71
N GLU A 38 -4.09 -6.12 2.31
CA GLU A 38 -4.49 -6.87 1.12
C GLU A 38 -3.91 -6.24 -0.16
N ALA A 39 -4.03 -4.91 -0.29
CA ALA A 39 -3.53 -4.17 -1.45
C ALA A 39 -1.99 -4.19 -1.54
N VAL A 40 -1.26 -4.05 -0.43
CA VAL A 40 0.20 -4.16 -0.40
C VAL A 40 0.66 -5.57 -0.77
N ALA A 41 -0.05 -6.58 -0.28
CA ALA A 41 0.34 -7.97 -0.43
C ALA A 41 -0.13 -8.61 -1.75
N MET A 42 -0.75 -7.89 -2.69
CA MET A 42 -1.20 -8.49 -3.96
C MET A 42 -0.04 -9.16 -4.70
N SER A 43 -0.21 -10.46 -4.98
CA SER A 43 0.77 -11.22 -5.76
C SER A 43 0.60 -10.98 -7.25
N ARG A 44 1.69 -11.07 -8.01
CA ARG A 44 1.66 -10.93 -9.47
C ARG A 44 0.65 -11.90 -10.11
N SER A 45 0.61 -13.15 -9.67
CA SER A 45 -0.32 -14.16 -10.23
C SER A 45 -1.79 -13.80 -10.01
N GLN A 46 -2.14 -13.25 -8.84
CA GLN A 46 -3.50 -12.78 -8.57
C GLN A 46 -3.86 -11.58 -9.45
N VAL A 47 -2.91 -10.68 -9.68
CA VAL A 47 -3.12 -9.52 -10.55
C VAL A 47 -3.26 -9.95 -12.01
N GLU A 48 -2.43 -10.86 -12.51
CA GLU A 48 -2.57 -11.44 -13.85
C GLU A 48 -3.96 -12.07 -14.04
N GLN A 49 -4.41 -12.85 -13.04
CA GLN A 49 -5.74 -13.43 -13.06
C GLN A 49 -6.84 -12.37 -13.04
N ALA A 50 -6.72 -11.35 -12.20
CA ALA A 50 -7.70 -10.28 -12.06
C ALA A 50 -7.82 -9.43 -13.33
N LEU A 51 -6.70 -9.11 -13.98
CA LEU A 51 -6.71 -8.38 -15.25
C LEU A 51 -7.42 -9.17 -16.36
N LYS A 52 -7.25 -10.50 -16.36
CA LYS A 52 -7.95 -11.40 -17.30
C LYS A 52 -9.44 -11.56 -16.98
N SER A 53 -9.81 -11.75 -15.72
CA SER A 53 -11.18 -12.06 -15.31
C SER A 53 -12.05 -10.83 -15.02
N GLY A 54 -11.43 -9.67 -14.80
CA GLY A 54 -12.11 -8.49 -14.27
C GLY A 54 -12.41 -8.56 -12.76
N VAL A 55 -11.94 -9.60 -12.06
CA VAL A 55 -12.24 -9.85 -10.64
C VAL A 55 -10.98 -10.19 -9.87
N TYR A 56 -10.65 -9.39 -8.86
CA TYR A 56 -9.60 -9.67 -7.90
C TYR A 56 -10.08 -10.64 -6.80
N GLN A 57 -9.32 -11.70 -6.57
CA GLN A 57 -9.62 -12.68 -5.51
C GLN A 57 -8.80 -12.36 -4.27
N VAL A 58 -9.43 -11.77 -3.27
CA VAL A 58 -8.85 -11.62 -1.93
C VAL A 58 -8.86 -13.00 -1.27
N LYS A 59 -7.69 -13.44 -0.84
CA LYS A 59 -7.48 -14.74 -0.18
C LYS A 59 -6.95 -14.47 1.22
N ASN A 60 -5.82 -15.08 1.55
CA ASN A 60 -5.21 -15.04 2.88
C ASN A 60 -3.98 -14.12 2.87
N GLU A 61 -3.95 -13.07 2.02
CA GLU A 61 -2.79 -12.17 1.97
C GLU A 61 -2.61 -11.37 3.26
N ALA A 62 -3.68 -11.25 4.06
CA ALA A 62 -3.70 -10.68 5.40
C ALA A 62 -4.21 -11.71 6.41
N GLU A 63 -3.65 -11.67 7.62
CA GLU A 63 -4.05 -12.51 8.76
C GLU A 63 -5.56 -12.37 9.01
N ASN A 64 -6.27 -13.50 9.15
CA ASN A 64 -7.73 -13.57 9.31
C ASN A 64 -8.58 -13.02 8.13
N GLY A 65 -8.01 -12.87 6.94
CA GLY A 65 -8.76 -12.51 5.74
C GLY A 65 -9.80 -13.56 5.34
N LYS A 66 -11.07 -13.14 5.18
CA LYS A 66 -12.10 -13.98 4.56
C LYS A 66 -11.94 -13.93 3.04
N TRP A 67 -11.96 -15.09 2.40
CA TRP A 67 -11.98 -15.17 0.94
C TRP A 67 -13.18 -14.40 0.37
N ARG A 68 -12.91 -13.55 -0.62
CA ARG A 68 -13.94 -12.78 -1.32
C ARG A 68 -13.51 -12.39 -2.73
N GLN A 69 -14.49 -12.16 -3.58
CA GLN A 69 -14.31 -11.67 -4.93
C GLN A 69 -14.58 -10.17 -4.96
N VAL A 70 -13.71 -9.43 -5.64
CA VAL A 70 -13.75 -7.97 -5.72
C VAL A 70 -13.69 -7.57 -7.20
N PRO A 71 -14.78 -7.02 -7.77
CA PRO A 71 -14.75 -6.50 -9.13
C PRO A 71 -13.67 -5.42 -9.28
N LEU A 72 -12.95 -5.42 -10.40
CA LEU A 72 -11.98 -4.37 -10.69
C LEU A 72 -12.70 -3.05 -10.99
N SER A 73 -12.31 -1.99 -10.29
CA SER A 73 -12.61 -0.63 -10.72
C SER A 73 -11.72 -0.26 -11.91
N ALA A 74 -12.15 0.73 -12.72
CA ALA A 74 -11.33 1.23 -13.82
C ALA A 74 -9.95 1.74 -13.36
N GLN A 75 -9.93 2.46 -12.23
CA GLN A 75 -8.69 2.97 -11.65
C GLN A 75 -7.83 1.86 -11.05
N GLY A 76 -8.44 0.86 -10.40
CA GLY A 76 -7.73 -0.29 -9.87
C GLY A 76 -7.07 -1.12 -10.97
N ARG A 77 -7.78 -1.34 -12.09
CA ARG A 77 -7.22 -1.95 -13.29
C ARG A 77 -6.01 -1.16 -13.81
N HIS A 78 -6.12 0.16 -13.93
CA HIS A 78 -5.01 0.99 -14.40
C HIS A 78 -3.77 0.90 -13.49
N VAL A 79 -3.95 0.91 -12.16
CA VAL A 79 -2.87 0.70 -11.20
C VAL A 79 -2.23 -0.68 -11.38
N MET A 80 -3.05 -1.73 -11.54
CA MET A 80 -2.56 -3.08 -11.77
C MET A 80 -1.76 -3.21 -13.07
N GLU A 81 -2.27 -2.67 -14.18
CA GLU A 81 -1.61 -2.71 -15.50
C GLU A 81 -0.27 -1.98 -15.52
N SER A 82 -0.19 -0.82 -14.84
CA SER A 82 1.04 -0.05 -14.77
C SER A 82 2.10 -0.71 -13.87
N ARG A 83 1.69 -1.21 -12.71
CA ARG A 83 2.63 -1.79 -11.72
C ARG A 83 3.14 -3.17 -12.13
N ILE A 84 2.33 -3.99 -12.81
CA ILE A 84 2.70 -5.38 -13.10
C ILE A 84 3.87 -5.51 -14.09
N GLN A 85 4.10 -4.51 -14.94
CA GLN A 85 5.11 -4.54 -16.02
C GLN A 85 6.52 -4.90 -15.51
N ASN A 86 6.89 -4.40 -14.33
CA ASN A 86 8.24 -4.50 -13.79
C ASN A 86 8.39 -5.50 -12.64
N VAL A 87 7.35 -6.29 -12.33
CA VAL A 87 7.34 -7.20 -11.18
C VAL A 87 7.61 -8.61 -11.66
N PRO A 88 8.71 -9.30 -11.31
CA PRO A 88 8.95 -10.69 -11.75
C PRO A 88 7.86 -11.67 -11.29
N ARG A 89 7.71 -12.80 -12.00
CA ARG A 89 6.81 -13.89 -11.56
C ARG A 89 7.22 -14.39 -10.17
N GLY A 90 6.23 -14.69 -9.33
CA GLY A 90 6.45 -15.09 -7.93
C GLY A 90 6.53 -13.91 -6.95
N ASN A 91 6.71 -12.67 -7.41
CA ASN A 91 6.78 -11.50 -6.56
C ASN A 91 5.41 -10.83 -6.34
N ARG A 92 5.40 -9.81 -5.46
CA ARG A 92 4.24 -8.99 -5.10
C ARG A 92 4.45 -7.55 -5.58
N LEU A 93 3.36 -6.83 -5.87
CA LEU A 93 3.42 -5.54 -6.59
C LEU A 93 4.08 -4.40 -5.80
N PHE A 94 3.97 -4.43 -4.47
CA PHE A 94 4.42 -3.34 -3.59
C PHE A 94 5.47 -3.78 -2.57
N ILE A 95 5.98 -5.00 -2.70
CA ILE A 95 7.01 -5.54 -1.82
C ILE A 95 8.33 -5.52 -2.57
N ARG A 96 9.30 -4.80 -2.01
CA ARG A 96 10.64 -4.69 -2.58
C ARG A 96 11.40 -6.02 -2.46
N PRO A 97 12.39 -6.29 -3.33
CA PRO A 97 13.25 -7.46 -3.18
C PRO A 97 13.87 -7.54 -1.77
N GLY A 98 13.71 -8.68 -1.11
CA GLY A 98 14.20 -8.91 0.26
C GLY A 98 13.35 -8.31 1.39
N GLU A 99 12.28 -7.56 1.07
CA GLU A 99 11.37 -6.99 2.07
C GLU A 99 10.32 -8.04 2.52
N LYS A 100 10.08 -8.14 3.84
CA LYS A 100 9.00 -8.97 4.38
C LYS A 100 7.66 -8.24 4.25
N THR A 101 6.55 -8.98 4.10
CA THR A 101 5.21 -8.40 3.95
C THR A 101 4.84 -7.41 5.05
N HIS A 102 5.06 -7.76 6.33
CA HIS A 102 4.78 -6.84 7.44
C HIS A 102 5.64 -5.56 7.39
N ALA A 103 6.86 -5.64 6.85
CA ALA A 103 7.73 -4.47 6.71
C ALA A 103 7.21 -3.52 5.62
N ALA A 104 6.75 -4.07 4.48
CA ALA A 104 6.13 -3.30 3.42
C ALA A 104 4.83 -2.62 3.88
N VAL A 105 3.98 -3.35 4.61
CA VAL A 105 2.76 -2.80 5.24
C VAL A 105 3.12 -1.66 6.19
N ASN A 106 4.04 -1.90 7.13
CA ASN A 106 4.49 -0.89 8.08
C ASN A 106 5.06 0.35 7.39
N ARG A 107 5.77 0.19 6.27
CA ARG A 107 6.31 1.31 5.48
C ARG A 107 5.18 2.18 4.91
N VAL A 108 4.15 1.57 4.32
CA VAL A 108 2.99 2.30 3.80
C VAL A 108 2.20 2.97 4.93
N GLU A 109 1.94 2.26 6.03
CA GLU A 109 1.20 2.79 7.18
C GLU A 109 1.92 3.95 7.86
N LYS A 110 3.23 3.82 8.09
CA LYS A 110 4.04 4.90 8.67
C LYS A 110 4.08 6.13 7.76
N PHE A 111 4.19 5.94 6.44
CA PHE A 111 4.14 7.07 5.52
C PHE A 111 2.81 7.83 5.63
N LEU A 112 1.69 7.11 5.67
CA LEU A 112 0.37 7.72 5.86
C LEU A 112 0.24 8.42 7.21
N GLN A 113 0.76 7.81 8.28
CA GLN A 113 0.74 8.41 9.61
C GLN A 113 1.56 9.70 9.68
N ASN A 114 2.77 9.69 9.14
CA ASN A 114 3.69 10.83 9.15
C ASN A 114 3.18 11.99 8.29
N ASN A 115 2.45 11.69 7.21
CA ASN A 115 1.87 12.70 6.32
C ASN A 115 0.38 12.97 6.60
N ARG A 116 -0.19 12.39 7.66
CA ARG A 116 -1.63 12.43 7.95
C ARG A 116 -2.19 13.84 7.96
N LEU A 117 -1.46 14.78 8.55
CA LEU A 117 -1.89 16.18 8.70
C LEU A 117 -2.09 16.89 7.37
N GLN A 118 -1.47 16.40 6.29
CA GLN A 118 -1.62 16.97 4.95
C GLN A 118 -2.93 16.55 4.27
N PHE A 119 -3.55 15.44 4.71
CA PHE A 119 -4.72 14.84 4.08
C PHE A 119 -5.95 14.79 4.98
N GLU A 120 -5.77 14.86 6.31
CA GLU A 120 -6.86 14.76 7.27
C GLU A 120 -7.72 16.03 7.28
N THR A 121 -8.96 15.90 6.82
CA THR A 121 -9.95 16.97 6.91
C THR A 121 -10.63 16.97 8.29
N ALA A 122 -11.12 18.13 8.73
CA ALA A 122 -11.88 18.25 9.96
C ALA A 122 -13.13 17.34 9.94
N GLU A 123 -13.78 17.24 8.78
CA GLU A 123 -14.89 16.32 8.54
C GLU A 123 -14.45 14.85 8.68
N GLY A 124 -13.37 14.45 8.00
CA GLY A 124 -12.85 13.08 8.07
C GLY A 124 -12.41 12.67 9.48
N ARG A 125 -11.98 13.62 10.31
CA ARG A 125 -11.69 13.39 11.73
C ARG A 125 -12.96 13.12 12.55
N LYS A 126 -14.04 13.87 12.29
CA LYS A 126 -15.34 13.69 12.97
C LYS A 126 -16.03 12.39 12.56
N ASN A 127 -15.97 12.03 11.29
CA ASN A 127 -16.64 10.85 10.73
C ASN A 127 -15.89 9.53 11.02
N ARG A 128 -14.68 9.61 11.59
CA ARG A 128 -13.90 8.41 11.90
C ARG A 128 -14.49 7.69 13.11
N MET A 129 -14.99 6.48 12.89
CA MET A 129 -15.48 5.61 13.99
C MET A 129 -14.36 5.11 14.91
N TYR A 130 -13.15 4.88 14.38
CA TYR A 130 -12.01 4.44 15.17
C TYR A 130 -11.17 5.63 15.66
N HIS A 131 -11.28 5.99 16.93
CA HIS A 131 -10.50 7.08 17.51
C HIS A 131 -9.06 6.69 17.87
N GLY A 132 -8.73 5.40 17.83
CA GLY A 132 -7.43 4.85 18.21
C GLY A 132 -7.09 5.04 19.68
N SER A 133 -6.19 4.21 20.18
CA SER A 133 -5.42 4.54 21.38
C SER A 133 -4.32 5.50 20.96
N ARG A 134 -4.25 6.71 21.53
CA ARG A 134 -3.04 7.51 21.39
C ARG A 134 -1.92 6.76 22.12
N ASN A 135 -0.83 6.44 21.44
CA ASN A 135 0.45 6.26 22.13
C ASN A 135 0.89 7.66 22.59
N VAL A 136 0.31 8.13 23.69
CA VAL A 136 0.91 9.18 24.50
C VAL A 136 2.11 8.53 25.16
N ASN A 137 3.25 8.55 24.48
CA ASN A 137 4.51 8.46 25.20
C ASN A 137 4.57 9.74 26.05
N ASN A 138 4.12 9.63 27.30
CA ASN A 138 4.41 10.59 28.34
C ASN A 138 5.92 10.55 28.54
N GLU A 139 6.63 11.43 27.86
CA GLU A 139 7.97 11.84 28.28
C GLU A 139 7.77 12.73 29.52
N ASN A 140 7.91 12.11 30.69
CA ASN A 140 8.25 12.78 31.94
C ASN A 140 9.77 12.94 32.00
#